data_AF-A0A962N7S2-F1
#
_entry.id   AF-A0A962N7S2-F1
#
_cell.length_a   1.000
_cell.length_b   1.000
_cell.length_c   1.000
_cell.angle_alpha   90.00
_cell.angle_beta   90.00
_cell.angle_gamma   90.00
#
_symmetry.space_group_name_H-M   'P 1'
#
loop_
_entity.id
_entity.type
_entity.pdbx_description
1 polymer ?
#
loop_
_entity_poly.entity_id
_entity_poly.type
_entity_poly.pdbx_seq_one_letter_code
_entity_poly.pdbx_strand_id
1 'polypeptide(L)'
;MRNLLAPICLLASVNSSAQEMPIHYGLTGTWFEPETAGQGLLVEVVPERSEFLASWFTFAGDQDGGTALLVSEQRWYFAQGSYPSGATAVQLTLYQPLGGRFAVSPATQLPIVGEAELSFADCDHGRLRYQFDNGLASGEIPLQRLVPDSLCDELQAVPSVRH
;
A
#
# COMPACT_ATOMS: atom_id res chain seq x y z
N MET A 1 63.91 -8.84 7.96
CA MET A 1 62.54 -8.86 8.53
C MET A 1 61.82 -7.61 8.05
N ARG A 2 60.89 -7.73 7.10
CA ARG A 2 60.22 -6.61 6.43
C ARG A 2 58.72 -6.73 6.73
N ASN A 3 58.21 -5.91 7.65
CA ASN A 3 56.78 -5.83 7.94
C ASN A 3 56.08 -5.11 6.79
N LEU A 4 55.25 -5.82 6.02
CA LEU A 4 54.24 -5.20 5.16
C LEU A 4 52.91 -5.14 5.93
N LEU A 5 52.47 -3.93 6.28
CA LEU A 5 51.09 -3.65 6.65
C LEU A 5 50.27 -3.50 5.36
N ALA A 6 49.26 -4.34 5.19
CA ALA A 6 48.24 -4.17 4.15
C ALA A 6 47.21 -3.11 4.61
N PRO A 7 46.74 -2.22 3.73
CA PRO A 7 45.69 -1.27 4.09
C PRO A 7 44.36 -2.02 4.13
N ILE A 8 43.72 -2.03 5.30
CA ILE A 8 42.33 -2.44 5.44
C ILE A 8 41.50 -1.38 4.72
N CYS A 9 41.03 -1.72 3.52
CA CYS A 9 40.07 -0.91 2.80
C CYS A 9 38.70 -1.13 3.46
N LEU A 10 38.31 -0.22 4.36
CA LEU A 10 36.95 -0.18 4.90
C LEU A 10 36.00 0.11 3.73
N LEU A 11 35.24 -0.90 3.30
CA LEU A 11 34.07 -0.69 2.46
C LEU A 11 32.99 -0.06 3.34
N ALA A 12 32.75 1.24 3.19
CA ALA A 12 31.57 1.87 3.73
C ALA A 12 30.35 1.33 2.97
N SER A 13 29.52 0.54 3.64
CA SER A 13 28.20 0.16 3.15
C SER A 13 27.33 1.42 3.08
N VAL A 14 27.01 1.88 1.87
CA VAL A 14 25.98 2.90 1.67
C VAL A 14 24.64 2.22 1.90
N ASN A 15 24.03 2.49 3.06
CA ASN A 15 22.63 2.15 3.26
C ASN A 15 21.81 3.12 2.39
N SER A 16 21.41 2.66 1.21
CA SER A 16 20.43 3.38 0.40
C SER A 16 19.08 3.25 1.11
N SER A 17 18.70 4.23 1.91
CA SER A 17 17.29 4.36 2.29
C SER A 17 16.53 4.60 0.99
N ALA A 18 15.63 3.69 0.61
CA ALA A 18 14.68 3.96 -0.47
C ALA A 18 13.95 5.25 -0.10
N GLN A 19 14.21 6.33 -0.85
CA GLN A 19 13.55 7.59 -0.60
C GLN A 19 12.13 7.45 -1.16
N GLU A 20 11.16 7.32 -0.26
CA GLU A 20 9.75 7.23 -0.66
C GLU A 20 9.32 8.52 -1.38
N MET A 21 8.55 8.34 -2.44
CA MET A 21 8.04 9.40 -3.30
C MET A 21 6.88 10.14 -2.63
N PRO A 22 6.76 11.47 -2.80
CA PRO A 22 5.60 12.20 -2.31
C PRO A 22 4.29 11.72 -2.93
N ILE A 23 3.21 11.74 -2.15
CA ILE A 23 1.87 11.38 -2.63
C ILE A 23 1.36 12.44 -3.62
N HIS A 24 1.00 12.01 -4.82
CA HIS A 24 0.49 12.86 -5.89
C HIS A 24 -0.53 12.12 -6.78
N TYR A 25 -1.29 12.87 -7.59
CA TYR A 25 -2.37 12.35 -8.42
C TYR A 25 -1.95 11.21 -9.37
N GLY A 26 -0.74 11.29 -9.94
CA GLY A 26 -0.18 10.22 -10.79
C GLY A 26 -0.07 8.83 -10.13
N LEU A 27 -0.25 8.69 -8.81
CA LEU A 27 -0.28 7.38 -8.15
C LEU A 27 -1.63 6.66 -8.25
N THR A 28 -2.70 7.35 -8.68
CA THR A 28 -4.01 6.76 -8.97
C THR A 28 -3.90 5.66 -10.02
N GLY A 29 -4.36 4.46 -9.69
CA GLY A 29 -4.24 3.31 -10.59
C GLY A 29 -4.39 1.96 -9.92
N THR A 30 -4.03 0.92 -10.66
CA THR A 30 -4.08 -0.47 -10.20
C THR A 30 -2.69 -0.96 -9.80
N TRP A 31 -2.60 -1.49 -8.59
CA TRP A 31 -1.37 -1.97 -7.96
C TRP A 31 -1.59 -3.41 -7.50
N PHE A 32 -0.77 -4.36 -7.92
CA PHE A 32 -0.95 -5.78 -7.60
C PHE A 32 0.20 -6.33 -6.79
N GLU A 33 -0.03 -7.39 -6.01
CA GLU A 33 1.05 -8.14 -5.37
C GLU A 33 1.61 -9.19 -6.33
N PRO A 34 2.92 -9.16 -6.67
CA PRO A 34 3.50 -10.13 -7.60
C PRO A 34 3.48 -11.59 -7.13
N GLU A 35 3.58 -11.82 -5.82
CA GLU A 35 3.69 -13.16 -5.24
C GLU A 35 2.33 -13.85 -5.04
N THR A 36 1.24 -13.08 -4.91
CA THR A 36 -0.12 -13.62 -4.73
C THR A 36 -1.05 -13.13 -5.84
N ALA A 37 -1.16 -13.92 -6.90
CA ALA A 37 -2.03 -13.61 -8.02
C ALA A 37 -3.50 -13.39 -7.57
N GLY A 38 -4.06 -12.23 -7.92
CA GLY A 38 -5.43 -11.84 -7.57
C GLY A 38 -5.54 -10.92 -6.35
N GLN A 39 -4.44 -10.65 -5.64
CA GLN A 39 -4.37 -9.63 -4.58
C GLN A 39 -3.85 -8.29 -5.12
N GLY A 40 -4.42 -7.18 -4.64
CA GLY A 40 -3.96 -5.84 -4.99
C GLY A 40 -4.89 -4.71 -4.57
N LEU A 41 -4.47 -3.48 -4.86
CA LEU A 41 -5.20 -2.25 -4.61
C LEU A 41 -5.64 -1.58 -5.91
N LEU A 42 -6.85 -1.03 -5.91
CA LEU A 42 -7.20 0.10 -6.75
C LEU A 42 -7.04 1.36 -5.90
N VAL A 43 -6.09 2.22 -6.26
CA VAL A 43 -5.72 3.46 -5.57
C VAL A 43 -6.35 4.66 -6.26
N GLU A 44 -6.90 5.58 -5.48
CA GLU A 44 -7.35 6.90 -5.92
C GLU A 44 -6.78 7.98 -4.99
N VAL A 45 -6.01 8.90 -5.58
CA VAL A 45 -5.51 10.10 -4.90
C VAL A 45 -6.41 11.28 -5.28
N VAL A 46 -6.92 12.00 -4.28
CA VAL A 46 -7.83 13.14 -4.45
C VAL A 46 -7.16 14.42 -3.89
N PRO A 47 -6.33 15.12 -4.68
CA PRO A 47 -5.55 16.26 -4.21
C PRO A 47 -6.37 17.42 -3.66
N GLU A 48 -7.53 17.70 -4.27
CA GLU A 48 -8.38 18.84 -3.90
C GLU A 48 -8.94 18.72 -2.47
N ARG A 49 -8.98 17.50 -1.94
CA ARG A 49 -9.46 17.19 -0.59
C ARG A 49 -8.37 16.67 0.35
N SER A 50 -7.13 16.54 -0.12
CA SER A 50 -6.06 15.85 0.61
C SER A 50 -6.48 14.44 1.06
N GLU A 51 -7.23 13.72 0.22
CA GLU A 51 -7.80 12.41 0.53
C GLU A 51 -7.16 11.31 -0.32
N PHE A 52 -6.97 10.15 0.31
CA PHE A 52 -6.49 8.95 -0.34
C PHE A 52 -7.51 7.84 -0.11
N LEU A 53 -7.87 7.13 -1.18
CA LEU A 53 -8.80 6.01 -1.16
C LEU A 53 -8.12 4.79 -1.77
N ALA A 54 -8.39 3.61 -1.22
CA ALA A 54 -7.98 2.35 -1.81
C ALA A 54 -9.07 1.29 -1.67
N SER A 55 -9.34 0.56 -2.75
CA SER A 55 -10.09 -0.70 -2.67
C SER A 55 -9.10 -1.85 -2.70
N TRP A 56 -9.05 -2.66 -1.65
CA TRP A 56 -8.12 -3.77 -1.51
C TRP A 56 -8.81 -5.09 -1.79
N PHE A 57 -8.42 -5.77 -2.87
CA PHE A 57 -8.85 -7.11 -3.23
C PHE A 57 -7.85 -8.13 -2.68
N THR A 58 -8.33 -9.13 -1.94
CA THR A 58 -7.52 -10.12 -1.21
C THR A 58 -8.33 -11.40 -0.98
N PHE A 59 -7.90 -12.24 -0.05
CA PHE A 59 -8.50 -13.51 0.33
C PHE A 59 -8.81 -13.50 1.83
N ALA A 60 -9.85 -14.24 2.24
CA ALA A 60 -10.13 -14.46 3.65
C ALA A 60 -8.96 -15.23 4.32
N GLY A 61 -8.63 -14.85 5.55
CA GLY A 61 -7.63 -15.55 6.35
C GLY A 61 -8.23 -16.77 7.04
N ASP A 62 -7.39 -17.76 7.39
CA ASP A 62 -7.83 -19.02 8.01
C ASP A 62 -8.54 -18.84 9.38
N GLN A 63 -8.37 -17.69 10.03
CA GLN A 63 -8.97 -17.35 11.33
C GLN A 63 -10.28 -16.56 11.20
N ASP A 64 -10.71 -16.22 9.98
CA ASP A 64 -12.05 -15.71 9.75
C ASP A 64 -13.03 -16.84 10.01
N GLY A 65 -13.73 -16.82 11.16
CA GLY A 65 -14.64 -17.87 11.66
C GLY A 65 -15.86 -18.21 10.79
N GLY A 66 -15.74 -18.16 9.47
CA GLY A 66 -16.68 -18.71 8.52
C GLY A 66 -16.72 -20.23 8.62
N THR A 67 -17.92 -20.79 8.51
CA THR A 67 -18.13 -22.23 8.46
C THR A 67 -17.30 -22.82 7.32
N ALA A 68 -16.32 -23.65 7.71
CA ALA A 68 -15.34 -24.31 6.87
C ALA A 68 -15.94 -25.24 5.80
N LEU A 69 -16.45 -24.66 4.71
CA LEU A 69 -16.69 -25.40 3.46
C LEU A 69 -16.06 -24.78 2.22
N LEU A 70 -15.37 -23.63 2.30
CA LEU A 70 -14.56 -23.10 1.21
C LEU A 70 -13.22 -22.56 1.75
N VAL A 71 -12.15 -23.26 1.42
CA VAL A 71 -10.77 -22.79 1.58
C VAL A 71 -10.61 -21.58 0.64
N SER A 72 -10.29 -20.40 1.17
CA SER A 72 -10.02 -19.12 0.46
C SER A 72 -11.18 -18.49 -0.36
N GLU A 73 -12.15 -17.87 0.32
CA GLU A 73 -13.09 -16.95 -0.36
C GLU A 73 -12.42 -15.59 -0.61
N GLN A 74 -12.67 -15.00 -1.78
CA GLN A 74 -12.24 -13.63 -2.09
C GLN A 74 -12.78 -12.66 -1.04
N ARG A 75 -11.96 -11.68 -0.68
CA ARG A 75 -12.29 -10.62 0.26
C ARG A 75 -11.94 -9.27 -0.33
N TRP A 76 -12.65 -8.26 0.14
CA TRP A 76 -12.49 -6.89 -0.26
C TRP A 76 -12.57 -5.99 0.96
N TYR A 77 -11.62 -5.06 1.06
CA TYR A 77 -11.59 -4.00 2.05
C TYR A 77 -11.61 -2.64 1.35
N PHE A 78 -12.15 -1.66 2.04
CA PHE A 78 -12.03 -0.26 1.65
C PHE A 78 -11.10 0.45 2.62
N ALA A 79 -10.19 1.26 2.10
CA ALA A 79 -9.21 1.98 2.89
C ALA A 79 -9.31 3.47 2.57
N GLN A 80 -9.27 4.31 3.60
CA GLN A 80 -9.34 5.76 3.43
C GLN A 80 -8.47 6.47 4.44
N GLY A 81 -7.79 7.53 4.00
CA GLY A 81 -6.98 8.41 4.84
C GLY A 81 -6.84 9.80 4.25
N SER A 82 -6.28 10.71 5.03
CA SER A 82 -5.85 12.02 4.55
C SER A 82 -4.33 12.09 4.49
N TYR A 83 -3.80 12.95 3.64
CA TYR A 83 -2.35 13.14 3.51
C TYR A 83 -2.00 14.64 3.41
N PRO A 84 -1.04 15.14 4.22
CA PRO A 84 -0.55 16.50 4.07
C PRO A 84 0.29 16.63 2.79
N SER A 85 0.48 17.88 2.33
CA SER A 85 1.38 18.15 1.21
C SER A 85 2.80 17.67 1.51
N GLY A 86 3.40 16.95 0.56
CA GLY A 86 4.74 16.39 0.70
C GLY A 86 4.84 15.11 1.55
N ALA A 87 3.72 14.55 2.03
CA ALA A 87 3.70 13.23 2.65
C ALA A 87 4.27 12.17 1.69
N THR A 88 5.07 11.23 2.19
CA THR A 88 5.62 10.10 1.42
C THR A 88 4.94 8.76 1.71
N ALA A 89 4.09 8.75 2.73
CA ALA A 89 3.24 7.63 3.13
C ALA A 89 1.88 8.15 3.58
N VAL A 90 0.86 7.29 3.51
CA VAL A 90 -0.51 7.61 3.94
C VAL A 90 -0.99 6.59 4.96
N GLN A 91 -1.47 7.08 6.11
CA GLN A 91 -2.20 6.25 7.07
C GLN A 91 -3.66 6.13 6.65
N LEU A 92 -4.14 4.89 6.59
CA LEU A 92 -5.44 4.51 6.09
C LEU A 92 -6.21 3.74 7.16
N THR A 93 -7.47 4.10 7.38
CA THR A 93 -8.42 3.29 8.13
C THR A 93 -8.96 2.20 7.21
N LEU A 94 -8.93 0.93 7.66
CA LEU A 94 -9.48 -0.21 6.92
C LEU A 94 -10.92 -0.48 7.34
N TYR A 95 -11.79 -0.62 6.34
CA TYR A 95 -13.20 -0.92 6.48
C TYR A 95 -13.54 -2.23 5.78
N GLN A 96 -14.48 -2.99 6.34
CA GLN A 96 -15.02 -4.21 5.72
C GLN A 96 -16.52 -4.04 5.46
N PRO A 97 -16.94 -3.72 4.23
CA PRO A 97 -18.36 -3.63 3.89
C PRO A 97 -19.07 -4.99 4.07
N LEU A 98 -20.11 -5.06 4.90
CA LEU A 98 -20.86 -6.29 5.21
C LEU A 98 -22.37 -6.13 5.02
N GLY A 99 -23.04 -7.22 4.64
CA GLY A 99 -24.51 -7.29 4.60
C GLY A 99 -25.17 -6.55 3.42
N GLY A 100 -24.39 -6.18 2.40
CA GLY A 100 -24.91 -5.62 1.16
C GLY A 100 -25.78 -6.61 0.39
N ARG A 101 -26.94 -6.16 -0.11
CA ARG A 101 -27.81 -6.94 -1.01
C ARG A 101 -28.13 -6.09 -2.22
N PHE A 102 -27.97 -6.68 -3.42
CA PHE A 102 -28.24 -5.98 -4.67
C PHE A 102 -29.66 -5.42 -4.70
N ALA A 103 -29.79 -4.13 -5.00
CA ALA A 103 -31.06 -3.39 -5.13
C ALA A 103 -31.97 -3.39 -3.88
N VAL A 104 -31.42 -3.57 -2.68
CA VAL A 104 -32.16 -3.49 -1.41
C VAL A 104 -31.61 -2.36 -0.54
N SER A 105 -32.49 -1.65 0.16
CA SER A 105 -32.16 -0.58 1.12
C SER A 105 -32.68 -0.90 2.52
N PRO A 106 -32.02 -0.47 3.61
CA PRO A 106 -30.69 0.12 3.63
C PRO A 106 -29.66 -1.00 3.56
N ALA A 107 -28.75 -0.93 2.60
CA ALA A 107 -27.72 -1.94 2.46
C ALA A 107 -26.44 -1.43 3.11
N THR A 108 -25.91 -2.24 4.04
CA THR A 108 -24.48 -2.31 4.42
C THR A 108 -24.12 -1.73 5.78
N GLN A 109 -23.37 -2.52 6.55
CA GLN A 109 -22.58 -2.08 7.69
C GLN A 109 -21.15 -1.83 7.20
N LEU A 110 -20.49 -0.78 7.72
CA LEU A 110 -19.12 -0.44 7.36
C LEU A 110 -18.23 -0.41 8.62
N PRO A 111 -18.04 -1.57 9.30
CA PRO A 111 -17.13 -1.65 10.44
C PRO A 111 -15.70 -1.29 10.05
N ILE A 112 -15.03 -0.57 10.95
CA ILE A 112 -13.57 -0.44 10.96
C ILE A 112 -13.01 -1.77 11.45
N VAL A 113 -11.97 -2.25 10.78
CA VAL A 113 -11.36 -3.55 11.07
C VAL A 113 -9.85 -3.47 11.29
N GLY A 114 -9.24 -2.29 11.12
CA GLY A 114 -7.82 -2.08 11.34
C GLY A 114 -7.31 -0.83 10.64
N GLU A 115 -5.99 -0.80 10.47
CA GLU A 115 -5.27 0.30 9.86
C GLU A 115 -4.24 -0.22 8.85
N ALA A 116 -3.86 0.64 7.92
CA ALA A 116 -2.78 0.39 6.98
C ALA A 116 -1.94 1.65 6.73
N GLU A 117 -0.69 1.43 6.33
CA GLU A 117 0.23 2.44 5.83
C GLU A 117 0.53 2.09 4.38
N LEU A 118 0.38 3.04 3.46
CA LEU A 118 0.73 2.87 2.05
C LEU A 118 1.80 3.87 1.65
N SER A 119 2.90 3.38 1.08
CA SER A 119 3.99 4.19 0.55
C SER A 119 4.44 3.72 -0.84
N PHE A 120 5.14 4.60 -1.56
CA PHE A 120 5.60 4.35 -2.92
C PHE A 120 7.09 4.64 -3.03
N ALA A 121 7.87 3.69 -3.55
CA ALA A 121 9.29 3.89 -3.80
C ALA A 121 9.51 4.64 -5.12
N ASP A 122 8.71 4.31 -6.12
CA ASP A 122 8.70 4.93 -7.45
C ASP A 122 7.32 4.68 -8.10
N CYS A 123 7.17 5.09 -9.37
CA CYS A 123 5.94 4.93 -10.13
C CYS A 123 5.56 3.48 -10.43
N ASP A 124 6.42 2.51 -10.19
CA ASP A 124 6.16 1.09 -10.46
C ASP A 124 6.12 0.24 -9.19
N HIS A 125 6.65 0.72 -8.06
CA HIS A 125 6.82 -0.04 -6.82
C HIS A 125 6.21 0.67 -5.62
N GLY A 126 5.31 -0.03 -4.92
CA GLY A 126 4.66 0.42 -3.70
C GLY A 126 4.75 -0.60 -2.57
N ARG A 127 4.29 -0.19 -1.38
CA ARG A 127 4.23 -1.05 -0.22
C ARG A 127 3.02 -0.75 0.64
N LEU A 128 2.20 -1.78 0.88
CA LEU A 128 1.13 -1.73 1.87
C LEU A 128 1.58 -2.47 3.14
N ARG A 129 1.60 -1.78 4.27
CA ARG A 129 1.67 -2.41 5.60
C ARG A 129 0.30 -2.37 6.22
N TYR A 130 -0.13 -3.44 6.85
CA TYR A 130 -1.47 -3.50 7.45
C TYR A 130 -1.44 -4.18 8.81
N GLN A 131 -2.39 -3.80 9.65
CA GLN A 131 -2.65 -4.38 10.95
C GLN A 131 -4.16 -4.43 11.17
N PHE A 132 -4.72 -5.63 11.23
CA PHE A 132 -6.11 -5.81 11.64
C PHE A 132 -6.24 -5.75 13.15
N ASP A 133 -7.39 -5.25 13.59
CA ASP A 133 -7.79 -5.20 14.99
C ASP A 133 -7.83 -6.61 15.60
N ASN A 134 -7.70 -6.67 16.92
CA ASN A 134 -7.70 -7.91 17.71
C ASN A 134 -6.58 -8.91 17.35
N GLY A 135 -5.57 -8.47 16.58
CA GLY A 135 -4.42 -9.29 16.20
C GLY A 135 -4.74 -10.38 15.19
N LEU A 136 -5.84 -10.25 14.43
CA LEU A 136 -6.27 -11.24 13.44
C LEU A 136 -5.18 -11.53 12.39
N ALA A 137 -4.57 -10.46 11.85
CA ALA A 137 -3.42 -10.54 10.97
C ALA A 137 -2.72 -9.19 10.89
N SER A 138 -1.42 -9.23 10.59
CA SER A 138 -0.66 -8.08 10.13
C SER A 138 0.42 -8.55 9.17
N GLY A 139 0.88 -7.63 8.33
CA GLY A 139 1.82 -7.99 7.30
C GLY A 139 2.22 -6.82 6.45
N GLU A 140 3.04 -7.14 5.46
CA GLU A 140 3.56 -6.20 4.49
C GLU A 140 3.42 -6.84 3.09
N ILE A 141 2.81 -6.11 2.17
CA ILE A 141 2.54 -6.53 0.79
C ILE A 141 3.35 -5.64 -0.16
N PRO A 142 4.34 -6.19 -0.89
CA PRO A 142 4.95 -5.49 -2.01
C PRO A 142 3.91 -5.29 -3.11
N LEU A 143 3.87 -4.08 -3.67
CA LEU A 143 2.97 -3.73 -4.75
C LEU A 143 3.78 -3.38 -5.99
N GLN A 144 3.30 -3.84 -7.14
CA GLN A 144 3.77 -3.42 -8.45
C GLN A 144 2.63 -2.78 -9.22
N ARG A 145 2.89 -1.68 -9.94
CA ARG A 145 1.87 -1.05 -10.77
C ARG A 145 1.55 -1.92 -11.97
N LEU A 146 0.27 -2.17 -12.21
CA LEU A 146 -0.18 -3.05 -13.29
C LEU A 146 -0.20 -2.33 -14.65
N VAL A 147 -0.53 -1.03 -14.62
CA VAL A 147 -0.62 -0.18 -15.80
C VAL A 147 0.28 1.02 -15.55
N PRO A 148 1.34 1.26 -16.34
CA PRO A 148 2.16 2.47 -16.21
C PRO A 148 1.36 3.76 -16.41
N ASP A 149 1.80 4.87 -15.84
CA ASP A 149 1.16 6.18 -15.99
C ASP A 149 2.20 7.28 -16.24
N SER A 150 2.05 7.97 -17.37
CA SER A 150 3.01 8.98 -17.82
C SER A 150 3.04 10.20 -16.92
N LEU A 151 1.93 10.55 -16.26
CA LEU A 151 1.91 11.67 -15.32
C LEU A 151 2.71 11.34 -14.07
N CYS A 152 2.64 10.09 -13.59
CA CYS A 152 3.54 9.64 -12.52
C CYS A 152 5.01 9.82 -12.93
N ASP A 153 5.39 9.29 -14.10
CA ASP A 153 6.77 9.36 -14.59
C ASP A 153 7.27 10.82 -14.70
N GLU A 154 6.41 11.71 -15.22
CA GLU A 154 6.70 13.14 -15.32
C GLU A 154 6.91 13.79 -13.94
N LEU A 155 6.05 13.48 -12.97
CA LEU A 155 6.13 14.04 -11.62
C LEU A 155 7.33 13.50 -10.82
N GLN A 156 7.70 12.23 -11.04
CA GLN A 156 8.89 11.62 -10.44
C GLN A 156 10.18 12.27 -10.95
N ALA A 157 10.21 12.68 -12.22
CA ALA A 157 11.39 13.29 -12.83
C ALA A 157 11.67 14.73 -12.37
N VAL A 158 10.72 15.41 -11.71
CA VAL A 158 10.91 16.79 -11.23
C VAL A 158 11.68 16.78 -9.90
N PRO A 159 12.89 17.37 -9.82
CA PRO A 159 13.61 17.49 -8.56
C PRO A 159 12.78 18.34 -7.59
N SER A 160 12.62 17.86 -6.35
CA SER A 160 11.96 18.62 -5.28
C SER A 160 12.66 19.96 -5.07
N VAL A 161 12.06 21.04 -5.60
CA VAL A 161 12.54 22.40 -5.37
C VAL A 161 12.31 22.71 -3.89
N ARG A 162 13.40 22.73 -3.10
CA ARG A 162 13.37 23.23 -1.73
C ARG A 162 13.02 24.72 -1.78
N HIS A 163 11.86 25.08 -1.24
CA HIS A 163 11.51 26.46 -0.90
C HIS A 163 11.96 26.78 0.53
#